data_AF-A0A7C7PGT0-F1
#
_entry.id   AF-A0A7C7PGT0-F1
#
_cell.length_a   1.000
_cell.length_b   1.000
_cell.length_c   1.000
_cell.angle_alpha   90.00
_cell.angle_beta   90.00
_cell.angle_gamma   90.00
#
_symmetry.space_group_name_H-M   'P 1'
#
loop_
_entity.id
_entity.type
_entity.pdbx_description
1 polymer ?
#
loop_
_entity_poly.entity_id
_entity_poly.type
_entity_poly.pdbx_seq_one_letter_code
_entity_poly.pdbx_strand_id
1 'polypeptide(L)'
;DISVVIQKEQLGLGHAILQARNSLGSQPFAVLLPDDLILSDEPTIGAMCSVSEQTEGMVVAIRQVGEESIPNLGIVDLGKDYGSTVEILGMIEKPSLESAPSDMAIIGRYILPDQIFENIQNTPPGSLGEIQLTDSMTSLLKTTDCTGYRFPGTHFDVGTPLGMLEASLHIGIARHGFDFKPSNFERNEDHL
;
A
#
# COMPACT_ATOMS: atom_id res chain seq x y z
N ASP A 1 -9.13 2.28 -21.53
CA ASP A 1 -7.81 2.78 -21.95
C ASP A 1 -6.79 2.61 -20.86
N ILE A 2 -5.53 2.38 -21.23
CA ILE A 2 -4.38 2.32 -20.34
C ILE A 2 -3.39 3.37 -20.84
N SER A 3 -2.99 4.29 -19.96
CA SER A 3 -1.95 5.29 -20.24
C SER A 3 -0.66 4.95 -19.50
N VAL A 4 0.48 5.26 -20.10
CA VAL A 4 1.79 5.01 -19.50
C VAL A 4 2.53 6.34 -19.35
N VAL A 5 3.13 6.54 -18.18
CA VAL A 5 4.04 7.64 -17.90
C VAL A 5 5.37 7.07 -17.43
N ILE A 6 6.48 7.71 -17.83
CA ILE A 6 7.83 7.24 -17.53
C ILE A 6 8.41 8.02 -16.36
N GLN A 7 8.82 7.30 -15.32
CA GLN A 7 9.70 7.84 -14.27
C GLN A 7 11.15 7.75 -14.76
N LYS A 8 11.76 8.89 -15.11
CA LYS A 8 13.12 8.93 -15.67
C LYS A 8 14.23 8.68 -14.65
N GLU A 9 13.97 9.00 -13.39
CA GLU A 9 14.93 8.91 -12.29
C GLU A 9 14.27 8.21 -11.09
N GLN A 10 14.99 7.26 -10.49
CA GLN A 10 14.51 6.47 -9.35
C GLN A 10 14.60 7.30 -8.05
N LEU A 11 13.72 8.29 -7.92
CA LEU A 11 13.67 9.21 -6.77
C LEU A 11 12.55 8.83 -5.77
N GLY A 12 12.17 7.56 -5.71
CA GLY A 12 11.15 7.06 -4.78
C GLY A 12 9.70 7.11 -5.27
N LEU A 13 8.80 6.58 -4.44
CA LEU A 13 7.37 6.41 -4.73
C LEU A 13 6.65 7.76 -4.93
N GLY A 14 6.95 8.76 -4.10
CA GLY A 14 6.37 10.10 -4.25
C GLY A 14 6.68 10.68 -5.64
N HIS A 15 7.94 10.59 -6.07
CA HIS A 15 8.34 11.03 -7.41
C HIS A 15 7.61 10.28 -8.53
N ALA A 16 7.39 8.97 -8.39
CA ALA A 16 6.66 8.16 -9.36
C ALA A 16 5.21 8.63 -9.50
N ILE A 17 4.51 8.85 -8.39
CA ILE A 17 3.14 9.36 -8.37
C ILE A 17 3.07 10.75 -9.00
N LEU A 18 4.03 11.63 -8.70
CA LEU A 18 4.08 12.98 -9.26
C LEU A 18 4.14 13.00 -10.79
N GLN A 19 4.78 12.01 -11.43
CA GLN A 19 4.82 11.94 -12.89
C GLN A 19 3.41 11.80 -13.49
N ALA A 20 2.49 11.16 -12.77
CA ALA A 20 1.13 10.94 -13.23
C ALA A 20 0.20 12.17 -13.09
N ARG A 21 0.62 13.25 -12.41
CA ARG A 21 -0.21 14.44 -12.10
C ARG A 21 -0.98 14.96 -13.31
N ASN A 22 -0.28 15.16 -14.43
CA ASN A 22 -0.88 15.72 -15.66
C ASN A 22 -1.94 14.80 -16.29
N SER A 23 -1.88 13.50 -16.01
CA SER A 23 -2.84 12.51 -16.54
C SER A 23 -4.08 12.36 -15.65
N LEU A 24 -3.95 12.62 -14.34
CA LEU A 24 -5.01 12.41 -13.36
C LEU A 24 -5.88 13.65 -13.13
N GLY A 25 -5.33 14.86 -13.36
CA GLY A 25 -6.08 16.11 -13.16
C GLY A 25 -6.33 16.41 -11.68
N SER A 26 -7.48 17.02 -11.36
CA SER A 26 -7.85 17.50 -10.01
C SER A 26 -8.93 16.63 -9.35
N GLN A 27 -8.88 15.32 -9.57
CA GLN A 27 -9.78 14.38 -8.90
C GLN A 27 -9.01 13.49 -7.93
N PRO A 28 -9.64 13.01 -6.83
CA PRO A 28 -9.07 11.97 -6.02
C PRO A 28 -8.75 10.73 -6.85
N PHE A 29 -7.67 10.04 -6.50
CA PHE A 29 -7.20 8.88 -7.26
C PHE A 29 -6.70 7.79 -6.34
N ALA A 30 -6.77 6.55 -6.84
CA ALA A 30 -6.25 5.38 -6.16
C ALA A 30 -4.78 5.14 -6.54
N VAL A 31 -3.97 4.73 -5.56
CA VAL A 31 -2.61 4.22 -5.77
C VAL A 31 -2.58 2.77 -5.30
N LEU A 32 -2.05 1.89 -6.15
CA LEU A 32 -1.91 0.46 -5.87
C LEU A 32 -0.47 0.06 -6.10
N LEU A 33 0.22 -0.36 -5.04
CA LEU A 33 1.56 -0.93 -5.14
C LEU A 33 1.44 -2.40 -5.60
N PRO A 34 2.08 -2.79 -6.71
CA PRO A 34 1.87 -4.10 -7.33
C PRO A 34 2.50 -5.26 -6.54
N ASP A 35 3.43 -4.96 -5.65
CA ASP A 35 4.09 -5.85 -4.70
C ASP A 35 3.21 -6.21 -3.49
N ASP A 36 2.20 -5.40 -3.15
CA ASP A 36 1.22 -5.73 -2.12
C ASP A 36 0.04 -6.50 -2.74
N LEU A 37 0.07 -7.83 -2.62
CA LEU A 37 -1.04 -8.69 -3.04
C LEU A 37 -2.03 -8.86 -1.88
N ILE A 38 -3.25 -8.36 -2.07
CA ILE A 38 -4.35 -8.52 -1.11
C ILE A 38 -5.41 -9.43 -1.71
N LEU A 39 -5.65 -10.58 -1.05
CA LEU A 39 -6.70 -11.53 -1.40
C LEU A 39 -7.86 -11.37 -0.42
N SER A 40 -9.03 -11.00 -0.94
CA SER A 40 -10.26 -10.83 -0.17
C SER A 40 -11.47 -11.11 -1.07
N ASP A 41 -12.57 -11.55 -0.46
CA ASP A 41 -13.84 -11.75 -1.17
C ASP A 41 -14.39 -10.43 -1.73
N GLU A 42 -14.22 -9.34 -0.97
CA GLU A 42 -14.52 -7.99 -1.41
C GLU A 42 -13.23 -7.26 -1.85
N PRO A 43 -13.18 -6.65 -3.05
CA PRO A 43 -11.99 -5.92 -3.49
C PRO A 43 -11.66 -4.77 -2.53
N THR A 44 -10.50 -4.85 -1.87
CA THR A 44 -10.07 -3.85 -0.87
C THR A 44 -10.16 -2.42 -1.38
N ILE A 45 -9.71 -2.16 -2.63
CA ILE A 45 -9.76 -0.80 -3.17
C ILE A 45 -11.19 -0.30 -3.40
N GLY A 46 -12.13 -1.19 -3.74
CA GLY A 46 -13.54 -0.85 -3.90
C GLY A 46 -14.21 -0.48 -2.56
N ALA A 47 -13.90 -1.25 -1.52
CA ALA A 47 -14.34 -0.93 -0.15
C ALA A 47 -13.76 0.41 0.32
N MET A 48 -12.47 0.67 0.05
CA MET A 48 -11.85 1.96 0.35
C MET A 48 -12.50 3.11 -0.42
N CYS A 49 -12.88 2.93 -1.69
CA CYS A 49 -13.62 3.95 -2.44
C CYS A 49 -14.93 4.30 -1.74
N SER A 50 -15.65 3.29 -1.25
CA SER A 50 -16.90 3.48 -0.50
C SER A 50 -16.67 4.25 0.82
N VAL A 51 -15.52 4.03 1.48
CA VAL A 51 -15.09 4.83 2.64
C VAL A 51 -14.82 6.27 2.22
N SER A 52 -14.10 6.50 1.11
CA SER A 52 -13.77 7.84 0.62
C SER A 52 -14.98 8.66 0.17
N GLU A 53 -16.11 8.01 -0.15
CA GLU A 53 -17.37 8.71 -0.43
C GLU A 53 -18.06 9.22 0.85
N GLN A 54 -17.71 8.67 2.01
CA GLN A 54 -18.30 8.99 3.31
C GLN A 54 -17.38 9.83 4.21
N THR A 55 -16.09 9.91 3.85
CA THR A 55 -15.06 10.64 4.58
C THR A 55 -14.41 11.67 3.67
N GLU A 56 -13.99 12.80 4.20
CA GLU A 56 -13.14 13.73 3.45
C GLU A 56 -11.65 13.35 3.61
N GLY A 57 -10.84 13.67 2.60
CA GLY A 57 -9.39 13.55 2.68
C GLY A 57 -8.80 12.22 2.19
N MET A 58 -7.78 11.73 2.90
CA MET A 58 -7.02 10.54 2.52
C MET A 58 -7.65 9.27 3.08
N VAL A 59 -7.57 8.17 2.35
CA VAL A 59 -7.87 6.83 2.87
C VAL A 59 -6.69 5.91 2.60
N VAL A 60 -6.18 5.23 3.63
CA VAL A 60 -5.04 4.32 3.54
C VAL A 60 -5.41 2.94 4.05
N ALA A 61 -5.03 1.88 3.34
CA ALA A 61 -5.17 0.53 3.87
C ALA A 61 -4.15 0.32 4.99
N ILE A 62 -4.60 -0.24 6.11
CA ILE A 62 -3.73 -0.53 7.24
C ILE A 62 -3.92 -1.96 7.74
N ARG A 63 -2.86 -2.54 8.30
CA ARG A 63 -2.92 -3.82 9.01
C ARG A 63 -1.96 -3.82 10.20
N GLN A 64 -2.26 -4.66 11.17
CA GLN A 64 -1.33 -4.96 12.25
C GLN A 64 -0.15 -5.78 11.71
N VAL A 65 1.07 -5.47 12.14
CA VAL A 65 2.29 -6.18 11.74
C VAL A 65 3.13 -6.58 12.95
N GLY A 66 4.05 -7.55 12.77
CA GLY A 66 5.03 -7.90 13.78
C GLY A 66 6.11 -6.85 13.93
N GLU A 67 6.77 -6.84 15.10
CA GLU A 67 7.83 -5.88 15.44
C GLU A 67 8.98 -5.87 14.43
N GLU A 68 9.28 -7.02 13.81
CA GLU A 68 10.32 -7.18 12.79
C GLU A 68 10.01 -6.44 11.48
N SER A 69 8.73 -6.16 11.22
CA SER A 69 8.30 -5.45 10.01
C SER A 69 8.27 -3.93 10.18
N ILE A 70 8.14 -3.45 11.42
CA ILE A 70 7.97 -2.02 11.75
C ILE A 70 9.05 -1.11 11.11
N PRO A 71 10.35 -1.44 11.16
CA PRO A 71 11.40 -0.58 10.59
C PRO A 71 11.39 -0.46 9.06
N ASN A 72 10.55 -1.22 8.38
CA ASN A 72 10.50 -1.28 6.92
C ASN A 72 9.23 -0.63 6.33
N LEU A 73 8.30 -0.19 7.18
CA LEU A 73 6.96 0.25 6.77
C LEU A 73 6.62 1.63 7.31
N GLY A 74 5.63 2.28 6.69
CA GLY A 74 4.98 3.46 7.26
C GLY A 74 4.04 3.05 8.39
N ILE A 75 4.27 3.55 9.59
CA ILE A 75 3.47 3.22 10.78
C ILE A 75 2.60 4.41 11.17
N VAL A 76 1.33 4.15 11.48
CA VAL A 76 0.34 5.18 11.78
C VAL A 76 0.11 5.35 13.29
N ASP A 77 -0.17 6.58 13.70
CA ASP A 77 -0.75 6.91 15.00
C ASP A 77 -2.28 6.91 14.88
N LEU A 78 -2.95 6.27 15.82
CA LEU A 78 -4.38 5.96 15.75
C LEU A 78 -5.18 6.91 16.64
N GLY A 79 -6.24 7.47 16.08
CA GLY A 79 -7.23 8.27 16.79
C GLY A 79 -8.47 7.46 17.14
N LYS A 80 -9.64 8.05 16.88
CA LYS A 80 -10.91 7.41 17.20
C LYS A 80 -11.18 6.19 16.31
N ASP A 81 -11.59 5.10 16.97
CA ASP A 81 -11.91 3.83 16.32
C ASP A 81 -13.40 3.70 15.96
N TYR A 82 -13.68 3.22 14.76
CA TYR A 82 -15.01 2.99 14.21
C TYR A 82 -15.22 1.56 13.69
N GLY A 83 -14.35 0.62 14.09
CA GLY A 83 -14.39 -0.79 13.68
C GLY A 83 -13.53 -1.05 12.45
N SER A 84 -14.12 -1.09 11.26
CA SER A 84 -13.36 -1.30 10.01
C SER A 84 -12.55 -0.08 9.58
N THR A 85 -12.87 1.10 10.12
CA THR A 85 -12.11 2.33 9.92
C THR A 85 -11.62 2.93 11.24
N VAL A 86 -10.54 3.69 11.16
CA VAL A 86 -9.94 4.41 12.29
C VAL A 86 -9.37 5.74 11.80
N GLU A 87 -9.46 6.76 12.63
CA GLU A 87 -8.81 8.05 12.37
C GLU A 87 -7.28 7.91 12.45
N ILE A 88 -6.56 8.54 11.53
CA ILE A 88 -5.10 8.59 11.54
C ILE A 88 -4.64 9.97 12.01
N LEU A 89 -3.98 10.03 13.16
CA LEU A 89 -3.53 11.29 13.78
C LEU A 89 -2.09 11.67 13.37
N GLY A 90 -1.33 10.69 12.90
CA GLY A 90 0.06 10.85 12.52
C GLY A 90 0.54 9.63 11.75
N MET A 91 1.69 9.77 11.10
CA MET A 91 2.38 8.64 10.47
C MET A 91 3.87 8.90 10.39
N ILE A 92 4.66 7.84 10.47
CA ILE A 92 6.13 7.88 10.40
C ILE A 92 6.60 6.83 9.41
N GLU A 93 7.42 7.23 8.44
CA GLU A 93 8.08 6.31 7.51
C GLU A 93 9.22 5.58 8.21
N LYS A 94 9.19 4.24 8.21
CA LYS A 94 10.29 3.37 8.66
C LYS A 94 10.84 3.77 10.04
N PRO A 95 9.97 3.90 11.08
CA PRO A 95 10.41 4.28 12.42
C PRO A 95 11.29 3.19 13.03
N SER A 96 12.08 3.53 14.06
CA SER A 96 12.60 2.49 14.94
C SER A 96 11.46 1.86 15.73
N LEU A 97 11.66 0.65 16.25
CA LEU A 97 10.67 0.01 17.13
C LEU A 97 10.29 0.90 18.31
N GLU A 98 11.26 1.64 18.87
CA GLU A 98 11.06 2.55 20.00
C GLU A 98 10.30 3.83 19.64
N SER A 99 10.39 4.29 18.38
CA SER A 99 9.73 5.51 17.92
C SER A 99 8.42 5.25 17.18
N ALA A 100 8.04 3.97 17.00
CA ALA A 100 6.81 3.60 16.32
C ALA A 100 5.59 4.00 17.17
N PRO A 101 4.61 4.74 16.62
CA PRO A 101 3.44 5.18 17.38
C PRO A 101 2.44 4.03 17.64
N SER A 102 2.51 2.95 16.86
CA SER A 102 1.71 1.74 17.03
C SER A 102 2.37 0.56 16.30
N ASP A 103 1.66 -0.57 16.19
CA ASP A 103 1.99 -1.71 15.34
C ASP A 103 1.12 -1.78 14.07
N MET A 104 0.39 -0.70 13.75
CA MET A 104 -0.42 -0.60 12.54
C MET A 104 0.39 0.01 11.40
N ALA A 105 0.63 -0.79 10.36
CA ALA A 105 1.36 -0.39 9.17
C ALA A 105 0.42 -0.04 8.02
N ILE A 106 0.83 0.94 7.21
CA ILE A 106 0.24 1.26 5.92
C ILE A 106 0.60 0.16 4.92
N ILE A 107 -0.39 -0.34 4.21
CA ILE A 107 -0.26 -1.29 3.09
C ILE A 107 -0.57 -0.53 1.81
N GLY A 108 0.09 -0.90 0.70
CA GLY A 108 0.14 -0.15 -0.56
C GLY A 108 -1.15 -0.04 -1.36
N ARG A 109 -2.22 0.39 -0.70
CA ARG A 109 -3.48 0.84 -1.25
C ARG A 109 -3.80 2.17 -0.60
N TYR A 110 -4.01 3.18 -1.45
CA TYR A 110 -4.26 4.54 -1.04
C TYR A 110 -5.39 5.10 -1.89
N ILE A 111 -6.19 5.98 -1.31
CA ILE A 111 -7.01 6.96 -2.01
C ILE A 111 -6.54 8.32 -1.56
N LEU A 112 -6.03 9.10 -2.51
CA LEU A 112 -5.35 10.36 -2.25
C LEU A 112 -6.09 11.48 -2.97
N PRO A 113 -6.26 12.64 -2.31
CA PRO A 113 -6.82 13.80 -2.97
C PRO A 113 -5.71 14.52 -3.75
N ASP A 114 -6.07 15.40 -4.69
CA ASP A 114 -5.10 16.01 -5.62
C ASP A 114 -4.06 16.92 -4.93
N GLN A 115 -4.38 17.45 -3.75
CA GLN A 115 -3.45 18.24 -2.92
C GLN A 115 -2.18 17.46 -2.54
N ILE A 116 -2.18 16.12 -2.63
CA ILE A 116 -0.98 15.31 -2.40
C ILE A 116 0.14 15.68 -3.37
N PHE A 117 -0.17 16.10 -4.61
CA PHE A 117 0.87 16.43 -5.60
C PHE A 117 1.72 17.62 -5.17
N GLU A 118 1.10 18.64 -4.57
CA GLU A 118 1.83 19.80 -4.04
C GLU A 118 2.66 19.42 -2.82
N ASN A 119 2.14 18.53 -1.96
CA ASN A 119 2.89 18.02 -0.82
C ASN A 119 4.10 17.20 -1.27
N ILE A 120 3.96 16.33 -2.28
CA ILE A 120 5.06 15.57 -2.87
C ILE A 120 6.13 16.50 -3.45
N GLN A 121 5.73 17.54 -4.19
CA GLN A 121 6.68 18.51 -4.77
C GLN A 121 7.53 19.24 -3.70
N ASN A 122 6.94 19.47 -2.53
CA ASN A 122 7.61 20.16 -1.42
C ASN A 122 8.27 19.18 -0.43
N THR A 123 8.13 17.87 -0.62
CA THR A 123 8.71 16.87 0.27
C THR A 123 10.20 16.71 -0.07
N PRO A 124 11.10 16.99 0.88
CA PRO A 124 12.53 16.77 0.66
C PRO A 124 12.82 15.27 0.57
N PRO A 125 13.87 14.86 -0.17
CA PRO A 125 14.30 13.48 -0.17
C PRO A 125 14.70 13.00 1.24
N GLY A 126 14.33 11.76 1.57
CA GLY A 126 14.72 11.09 2.81
C GLY A 126 16.20 10.66 2.83
N SER A 127 16.57 9.84 3.80
CA SER A 127 17.97 9.40 4.02
C SER A 127 18.61 8.67 2.83
N LEU A 128 17.79 7.99 2.01
CA LEU A 128 18.21 7.27 0.81
C LEU A 128 18.09 8.09 -0.48
N GLY A 129 17.79 9.39 -0.38
CA GLY A 129 17.59 10.27 -1.54
C GLY A 129 16.24 10.08 -2.25
N GLU A 130 15.31 9.34 -1.64
CA GLU A 130 13.99 9.07 -2.18
C GLU A 130 12.93 10.00 -1.56
N ILE A 131 11.99 10.47 -2.39
CA ILE A 131 10.79 11.17 -1.95
C ILE A 131 9.77 10.11 -1.50
N GLN A 132 9.58 9.99 -0.19
CA GLN A 132 8.66 9.03 0.40
C GLN A 132 7.23 9.58 0.42
N LEU A 133 6.27 8.75 0.03
CA LEU A 133 4.86 9.15 0.02
C LEU A 133 4.35 9.43 1.44
N THR A 134 4.79 8.64 2.43
CA THR A 134 4.42 8.81 3.83
C THR A 134 4.79 10.19 4.36
N ASP A 135 5.97 10.71 4.04
CA ASP A 135 6.39 12.06 4.44
C ASP A 135 5.48 13.15 3.82
N SER A 136 5.10 12.97 2.55
CA SER A 136 4.14 13.86 1.87
C SER A 136 2.75 13.80 2.50
N MET A 137 2.27 12.62 2.86
CA MET A 137 0.99 12.43 3.55
C MET A 137 1.04 13.02 4.96
N THR A 138 2.14 12.89 5.71
CA THR A 138 2.33 13.54 7.01
C THR A 138 2.22 15.07 6.91
N SER A 139 2.75 15.67 5.84
CA SER A 139 2.59 17.10 5.59
C SER A 139 1.12 17.46 5.31
N LEU A 140 0.46 16.69 4.43
CA LEU A 140 -0.94 16.92 4.06
C LEU A 140 -1.91 16.72 5.24
N LEU A 141 -1.59 15.81 6.15
CA LEU A 141 -2.38 15.48 7.35
C LEU A 141 -2.63 16.70 8.25
N LYS A 142 -1.80 17.74 8.16
CA LYS A 142 -1.97 18.99 8.92
C LYS A 142 -3.21 19.79 8.50
N THR A 143 -3.73 19.52 7.31
CA THR A 143 -4.81 20.29 6.68
C THR A 143 -5.92 19.41 6.10
N THR A 144 -5.76 18.10 6.14
CA THR A 144 -6.64 17.15 5.48
C THR A 144 -6.69 15.88 6.31
N ASP A 145 -7.90 15.45 6.66
CA ASP A 145 -8.09 14.25 7.48
C ASP A 145 -7.61 12.99 6.76
N CYS A 146 -7.31 11.96 7.54
CA CYS A 146 -6.90 10.66 7.01
C CYS A 146 -7.61 9.54 7.76
N THR A 147 -8.19 8.63 6.98
CA THR A 147 -8.88 7.45 7.48
C THR A 147 -8.07 6.20 7.16
N GLY A 148 -7.74 5.43 8.18
CA GLY A 148 -7.18 4.10 8.05
C GLY A 148 -8.28 3.07 7.85
N TYR A 149 -8.19 2.26 6.80
CA TYR A 149 -9.11 1.15 6.53
C TYR A 149 -8.47 -0.19 6.86
N ARG A 150 -9.05 -0.91 7.83
CA ARG A 150 -8.65 -2.26 8.23
C ARG A 150 -9.33 -3.27 7.31
N PHE A 151 -8.65 -3.63 6.23
CA PHE A 151 -9.20 -4.56 5.25
C PHE A 151 -9.24 -5.99 5.81
N PRO A 152 -10.30 -6.78 5.53
CA PRO A 152 -10.45 -8.14 6.07
C PRO A 152 -9.64 -9.20 5.30
N GLY A 153 -9.00 -8.82 4.19
CA GLY A 153 -8.25 -9.71 3.31
C GLY A 153 -6.91 -10.20 3.85
N THR A 154 -6.39 -11.26 3.25
CA THR A 154 -5.03 -11.74 3.48
C THR A 154 -4.06 -10.95 2.61
N HIS A 155 -2.97 -10.45 3.20
CA HIS A 155 -1.96 -9.66 2.50
C HIS A 155 -0.62 -10.41 2.42
N PHE A 156 -0.04 -10.43 1.22
CA PHE A 156 1.27 -10.99 0.90
C PHE A 156 2.15 -9.91 0.25
N ASP A 157 3.36 -9.74 0.77
CA ASP A 157 4.41 -8.94 0.13
C ASP A 157 5.13 -9.79 -0.93
N VAL A 158 4.64 -9.71 -2.17
CA VAL A 158 5.22 -10.43 -3.31
C VAL A 158 6.44 -9.73 -3.91
N GLY A 159 6.87 -8.60 -3.31
CA GLY A 159 8.18 -8.00 -3.58
C GLY A 159 9.34 -8.82 -3.01
N THR A 160 9.06 -9.72 -2.05
CA THR A 160 10.06 -10.64 -1.48
C THR A 160 9.95 -12.06 -2.04
N PRO A 161 11.07 -12.81 -2.16
CA PRO A 161 11.03 -14.20 -2.56
C PRO A 161 10.14 -15.09 -1.67
N LEU A 162 10.12 -14.83 -0.37
CA LEU A 162 9.31 -15.59 0.58
C LEU A 162 7.82 -15.27 0.41
N GLY A 163 7.43 -13.99 0.37
CA GLY A 163 6.02 -13.63 0.22
C GLY A 163 5.44 -14.04 -1.15
N MET A 164 6.25 -14.04 -2.21
CA MET A 164 5.85 -14.62 -3.50
C MET A 164 5.57 -16.13 -3.42
N LEU A 165 6.39 -16.88 -2.67
CA LEU A 165 6.18 -18.32 -2.44
C LEU A 165 4.92 -18.56 -1.60
N GLU A 166 4.74 -17.80 -0.51
CA GLU A 166 3.56 -17.88 0.36
C GLU A 166 2.27 -17.60 -0.42
N ALA A 167 2.24 -16.54 -1.22
CA ALA A 167 1.11 -16.20 -2.08
C ALA A 167 0.79 -17.32 -3.07
N SER A 168 1.82 -17.86 -3.73
CA SER A 168 1.67 -18.94 -4.72
C SER A 168 1.10 -20.21 -4.09
N LEU A 169 1.60 -20.59 -2.91
CA LEU A 169 1.09 -21.72 -2.14
C LEU A 169 -0.35 -21.49 -1.69
N HIS A 170 -0.64 -20.31 -1.15
CA HIS A 170 -1.99 -19.96 -0.69
C HIS A 170 -3.01 -20.07 -1.82
N ILE A 171 -2.72 -19.47 -2.97
CA ILE A 171 -3.60 -19.52 -4.15
C ILE A 171 -3.71 -20.95 -4.69
N GLY A 172 -2.60 -21.68 -4.76
CA GLY A 172 -2.57 -23.06 -5.23
C GLY A 172 -3.45 -23.97 -4.38
N ILE A 173 -3.32 -23.89 -3.06
CA ILE A 173 -4.12 -24.66 -2.10
C ILE A 173 -5.59 -24.23 -2.16
N ALA A 174 -5.87 -22.93 -2.20
CA ALA A 174 -7.25 -22.43 -2.27
C ALA A 174 -7.99 -22.92 -3.53
N ARG A 175 -7.28 -23.04 -4.67
CA ARG A 175 -7.87 -23.50 -5.94
C ARG A 175 -7.91 -25.01 -6.11
N HIS A 176 -6.91 -25.73 -5.61
CA HIS A 176 -6.70 -27.14 -5.93
C HIS A 176 -6.71 -28.08 -4.72
N GLY A 177 -6.80 -27.53 -3.51
CA GLY A 177 -6.61 -28.27 -2.27
C GLY A 177 -5.17 -28.77 -2.10
N PHE A 178 -4.97 -29.73 -1.18
CA PHE A 178 -3.67 -30.37 -0.94
C PHE A 178 -3.46 -31.64 -1.78
N ASP A 179 -4.36 -31.97 -2.72
CA ASP A 179 -4.23 -33.16 -3.58
C ASP A 179 -3.21 -32.90 -4.71
N PHE A 180 -1.96 -32.66 -4.30
CA PHE A 180 -0.83 -32.42 -5.19
C PHE A 180 -0.38 -33.76 -5.77
N LYS A 181 -0.69 -34.02 -7.04
CA LYS A 181 -0.18 -35.19 -7.77
C LYS A 181 1.05 -34.79 -8.58
N PRO A 182 2.26 -35.29 -8.25
CA PRO A 182 3.47 -35.00 -9.02
C PRO A 182 3.37 -35.38 -10.50
N SER A 183 2.48 -36.33 -10.85
CA SER A 183 2.22 -36.75 -12.22
C SER A 183 1.61 -35.67 -13.12
N ASN A 184 1.14 -34.55 -12.57
CA ASN A 184 0.62 -33.42 -13.36
C ASN A 184 1.75 -32.52 -13.90
N PHE A 185 2.99 -32.74 -13.47
CA PHE A 185 4.19 -32.13 -14.05
C PHE A 185 4.88 -33.18 -14.93
N GLU A 186 4.25 -33.58 -16.04
CA GLU A 186 5.02 -34.18 -17.11
C GLU A 186 6.05 -33.12 -17.57
N ARG A 187 7.33 -33.39 -17.29
CA ARG A 187 8.42 -32.59 -17.85
C ARG A 187 8.30 -32.69 -19.37
N ASN A 188 8.00 -31.57 -20.02
CA ASN A 188 8.28 -31.44 -21.44
C ASN A 188 9.82 -31.49 -21.58
N GLU A 189 10.35 -32.67 -21.89
CA GLU A 189 11.79 -32.86 -22.15
C GLU A 189 12.25 -32.20 -23.46
N ASP A 190 11.33 -31.59 -24.24
CA ASP A 190 11.61 -30.99 -25.54
C ASP A 190 12.26 -29.58 -25.50
N HIS A 191 12.59 -29.05 -24.31
CA HIS A 191 13.15 -27.68 -24.16
C HIS A 191 14.43 -27.59 -23.32
N LEU A 192 15.30 -28.59 -23.38
CA LEU A 192 16.70 -28.50 -22.89
C LEU A 192 17.71 -28.50 -24.04
#